data_AF-A0A7C2B530-F1
#
_entry.id   AF-A0A7C2B530-F1
#
_cell.length_a   1.000
_cell.length_b   1.000
_cell.length_c   1.000
_cell.angle_alpha   90.00
_cell.angle_beta   90.00
_cell.angle_gamma   90.00
#
_symmetry.space_group_name_H-M   'P 1'
#
loop_
_entity.id
_entity.type
_entity.pdbx_description
1 polymer ?
#
loop_
_entity_poly.entity_id
_entity_poly.type
_entity_poly.pdbx_seq_one_letter_code
_entity_poly.pdbx_strand_id
1 'polypeptide(L)'
;MAAGKKFALLHRKSSSARRIEYAIESGGAIFALARTTHQSSMALFAEFREFLSRGNAVDLAVGVIIGAAFTNVVTSITDGIIRPLIALIAPDPGVGLMLGPLDIGRVVSALVNFLLTAAVIFFIIVKPMNALRRKRERTKAETSQ
;
A
#
# COMPACT_ATOMS: atom_id res chain seq x y z
N MET A 1 -41.30 -66.86 14.97
CA MET A 1 -41.28 -65.46 14.47
C MET A 1 -39.84 -64.92 14.48
N ALA A 2 -38.92 -65.49 13.68
CA ALA A 2 -37.54 -64.97 13.48
C ALA A 2 -36.77 -65.88 12.49
N ALA A 3 -36.98 -65.74 11.17
CA ALA A 3 -36.10 -66.39 10.17
C ALA A 3 -36.24 -65.85 8.73
N GLY A 4 -36.92 -64.72 8.50
CA GLY A 4 -37.29 -64.31 7.14
C GLY A 4 -36.54 -63.12 6.53
N LYS A 5 -35.83 -62.31 7.33
CA LYS A 5 -35.35 -60.99 6.87
C LYS A 5 -33.83 -60.85 6.70
N LYS A 6 -33.03 -61.85 7.10
CA LYS A 6 -31.55 -61.78 6.98
C LYS A 6 -30.99 -62.30 5.66
N PHE A 7 -31.81 -62.86 4.77
CA PHE A 7 -31.36 -63.33 3.45
C PHE A 7 -31.50 -62.27 2.33
N ALA A 8 -32.07 -61.09 2.62
CA ALA A 8 -32.30 -60.03 1.63
C ALA A 8 -31.20 -58.95 1.57
N LEU A 9 -30.15 -59.05 2.40
CA LEU A 9 -29.11 -58.02 2.52
C LEU A 9 -27.72 -58.45 2.03
N LEU A 10 -27.62 -59.50 1.21
CA LEU A 10 -26.32 -59.93 0.65
C LEU A 10 -26.13 -59.63 -0.84
N HIS A 11 -27.09 -58.99 -1.53
CA HIS A 11 -26.95 -58.73 -2.97
C HIS A 11 -27.16 -57.27 -3.41
N ARG A 12 -27.20 -56.31 -2.48
CA ARG A 12 -27.32 -54.87 -2.79
C ARG A 12 -26.09 -54.08 -2.34
N LYS A 13 -24.89 -54.51 -2.75
CA LYS A 13 -23.67 -53.72 -2.61
C LYS A 13 -22.79 -53.86 -3.85
N SER A 14 -23.27 -53.44 -5.03
CA SER A 14 -22.43 -53.41 -6.25
C SER A 14 -23.04 -52.58 -7.38
N SER A 15 -23.67 -51.44 -7.06
CA SER A 15 -24.18 -50.54 -8.10
C SER A 15 -23.34 -49.26 -8.24
N SER A 16 -22.70 -48.79 -7.16
CA SER A 16 -21.80 -47.63 -7.20
C SER A 16 -20.39 -47.96 -7.70
N ALA A 17 -19.93 -49.21 -7.55
CA ALA A 17 -18.58 -49.61 -7.98
C ALA A 17 -18.43 -49.60 -9.51
N ARG A 18 -19.48 -50.00 -10.25
CA ARG A 18 -19.46 -50.06 -11.71
C ARG A 18 -19.45 -48.69 -12.39
N ARG A 19 -19.98 -47.67 -11.71
CA ARG A 19 -19.99 -46.29 -12.21
C ARG A 19 -18.59 -45.67 -12.19
N ILE A 20 -17.74 -46.09 -11.26
CA ILE A 20 -16.36 -45.63 -11.15
C ILE A 20 -15.50 -46.30 -12.22
N GLU A 21 -15.73 -47.58 -12.49
CA GLU A 21 -15.01 -48.36 -13.51
C GLU A 21 -15.28 -47.80 -14.92
N TYR A 22 -16.54 -47.46 -15.24
CA TYR A 22 -16.87 -46.79 -16.51
C TYR A 22 -16.30 -45.36 -16.63
N ALA A 23 -16.19 -44.62 -15.52
CA ALA A 23 -15.64 -43.26 -15.54
C ALA A 23 -14.11 -43.25 -15.75
N ILE A 24 -13.42 -44.32 -15.33
CA ILE A 24 -11.98 -44.51 -15.52
C ILE A 24 -11.68 -44.94 -16.97
N GLU A 25 -12.50 -45.83 -17.55
CA GLU A 25 -12.29 -46.34 -18.91
C GLU A 25 -12.71 -45.35 -20.01
N SER A 26 -13.70 -44.49 -19.75
CA SER A 26 -14.19 -43.49 -20.71
C SER A 26 -13.31 -42.23 -20.85
N GLY A 27 -12.16 -42.15 -20.16
CA GLY A 27 -11.30 -40.96 -20.15
C GLY A 27 -11.93 -39.71 -19.52
N GLY A 28 -13.21 -39.76 -19.17
CA GLY A 28 -13.99 -38.64 -18.62
C GLY A 28 -13.58 -38.26 -17.21
N ALA A 29 -13.12 -39.21 -16.39
CA ALA A 29 -12.60 -38.91 -15.05
C ALA A 29 -11.29 -38.11 -15.11
N ILE A 30 -10.41 -38.42 -16.05
CA ILE A 30 -9.15 -37.68 -16.25
C ILE A 30 -9.45 -36.27 -16.80
N PHE A 31 -10.43 -36.14 -17.69
CA PHE A 31 -10.87 -34.83 -18.19
C PHE A 31 -11.59 -33.97 -17.13
N ALA A 32 -12.30 -34.61 -16.19
CA ALA A 32 -12.96 -33.92 -15.08
C ALA A 32 -11.98 -33.38 -14.04
N LEU A 33 -10.88 -34.11 -13.77
CA LEU A 33 -9.82 -33.68 -12.86
C LEU A 33 -8.84 -32.69 -13.51
N ALA A 34 -8.70 -32.70 -14.83
CA ALA A 34 -7.82 -31.77 -15.55
C ALA A 34 -8.34 -30.32 -15.61
N ARG A 35 -9.62 -30.07 -15.26
CA ARG A 35 -10.25 -28.74 -15.41
C ARG A 35 -10.14 -27.82 -14.19
N THR A 36 -9.53 -28.24 -13.09
CA THR A 36 -9.46 -27.46 -11.84
C THR A 36 -8.18 -26.63 -11.65
N THR A 37 -7.24 -26.67 -12.60
CA THR A 37 -5.90 -26.07 -12.41
C THR A 37 -5.68 -24.71 -13.09
N HIS A 38 -6.72 -24.03 -13.60
CA HIS A 38 -6.55 -22.84 -14.45
C HIS A 38 -7.36 -21.59 -14.03
N GLN A 39 -7.41 -21.24 -12.74
CA GLN A 39 -8.18 -20.05 -12.29
C GLN A 39 -7.47 -19.10 -11.29
N SER A 40 -6.31 -19.45 -10.74
CA SER A 40 -5.73 -18.70 -9.61
C SER A 40 -5.13 -17.32 -9.94
N SER A 41 -4.67 -17.05 -11.17
CA SER A 41 -4.01 -15.75 -11.48
C SER A 41 -4.99 -14.60 -11.68
N MET A 42 -6.17 -14.88 -12.25
CA MET A 42 -7.23 -13.87 -12.44
C MET A 42 -7.97 -13.55 -11.14
N ALA A 43 -8.04 -14.52 -10.21
CA ALA A 43 -8.69 -14.34 -8.91
C ALA A 43 -7.98 -13.28 -8.04
N LEU A 44 -6.65 -13.37 -7.91
CA LEU A 44 -5.87 -12.43 -7.10
C LEU A 44 -5.89 -11.00 -7.66
N PHE A 45 -5.82 -10.85 -8.99
CA PHE A 45 -5.92 -9.53 -9.61
C PHE A 45 -7.32 -8.91 -9.43
N ALA A 46 -8.37 -9.72 -9.53
CA ALA A 46 -9.74 -9.27 -9.26
C ALA A 46 -9.93 -8.85 -7.80
N GLU A 47 -9.41 -9.63 -6.84
CA GLU A 47 -9.43 -9.30 -5.41
C GLU A 47 -8.63 -8.02 -5.09
N PHE A 48 -7.47 -7.84 -5.72
CA PHE A 48 -6.66 -6.64 -5.57
C PHE A 48 -7.34 -5.40 -6.17
N ARG A 49 -7.93 -5.53 -7.36
CA ARG A 49 -8.73 -4.46 -7.98
C ARG A 49 -9.93 -4.09 -7.11
N GLU A 50 -10.58 -5.08 -6.51
CA GLU A 50 -11.71 -4.90 -5.58
C GLU A 50 -11.29 -4.30 -4.23
N PHE A 51 -10.02 -4.44 -3.84
CA PHE A 51 -9.46 -3.75 -2.68
C PHE A 51 -9.16 -2.28 -3.00
N LEU A 52 -8.56 -2.01 -4.16
CA LEU A 52 -8.26 -0.64 -4.61
C LEU A 52 -9.53 0.16 -4.93
N SER A 53 -10.57 -0.49 -5.47
CA SER A 53 -11.86 0.15 -5.79
C SER A 53 -12.61 0.67 -4.56
N ARG A 54 -12.23 0.24 -3.34
CA ARG A 54 -12.75 0.77 -2.07
C ARG A 54 -12.28 2.21 -1.78
N GLY A 55 -11.44 2.81 -2.63
CA GLY A 55 -11.09 4.24 -2.64
C GLY A 55 -10.08 4.68 -1.57
N ASN A 56 -10.27 4.25 -0.32
CA ASN A 56 -9.44 4.67 0.82
C ASN A 56 -7.94 4.35 0.67
N ALA A 57 -7.59 3.27 -0.02
CA ALA A 57 -6.19 2.87 -0.23
C ALA A 57 -5.49 3.69 -1.32
N VAL A 58 -6.21 4.03 -2.39
CA VAL A 58 -5.63 4.72 -3.56
C VAL A 58 -5.30 6.17 -3.21
N ASP A 59 -6.22 6.89 -2.57
CA ASP A 59 -6.00 8.29 -2.19
C ASP A 59 -4.86 8.43 -1.18
N LEU A 60 -4.76 7.50 -0.23
CA LEU A 60 -3.67 7.44 0.73
C LEU A 60 -2.32 7.14 0.04
N ALA A 61 -2.29 6.18 -0.87
CA ALA A 61 -1.08 5.83 -1.62
C ALA A 61 -0.58 7.00 -2.48
N VAL A 62 -1.49 7.67 -3.19
CA VAL A 62 -1.17 8.86 -4.00
C VAL A 62 -0.61 9.98 -3.11
N GLY A 63 -1.22 10.24 -1.96
CA GLY A 63 -0.73 11.23 -1.00
C GLY A 63 0.70 10.97 -0.53
N VAL A 64 1.04 9.71 -0.22
CA VAL A 64 2.39 9.32 0.22
C VAL A 64 3.41 9.49 -0.90
N ILE A 65 3.08 9.05 -2.12
CA ILE A 65 3.99 9.13 -3.28
C ILE A 65 4.29 10.60 -3.64
N ILE A 66 3.26 11.45 -3.68
CA ILE A 66 3.43 12.88 -3.97
C ILE A 66 4.23 13.56 -2.85
N GLY A 67 3.97 13.22 -1.59
CA GLY A 67 4.73 13.76 -0.44
C GLY A 67 6.22 13.43 -0.51
N ALA A 68 6.56 12.18 -0.85
CA ALA A 68 7.95 11.75 -1.03
C ALA A 68 8.62 12.46 -2.22
N ALA A 69 7.94 12.55 -3.37
CA ALA A 69 8.46 13.22 -4.55
C ALA A 69 8.73 14.71 -4.31
N PHE A 70 7.81 15.41 -3.64
CA PHE A 70 7.98 16.83 -3.33
C PHE A 70 9.14 17.06 -2.35
N THR A 71 9.27 16.21 -1.33
CA THR A 71 10.39 16.29 -0.38
C THR A 71 11.73 16.17 -1.10
N ASN A 72 11.84 15.30 -2.10
CA ASN A 72 13.06 15.15 -2.91
C ASN A 72 13.39 16.43 -3.70
N VAL A 73 12.38 17.10 -4.27
CA VAL A 73 12.56 18.38 -4.99
C VAL A 73 13.04 19.48 -4.04
N VAL A 74 12.45 19.59 -2.85
CA VAL A 74 12.89 20.61 -1.87
C VAL A 74 14.30 20.29 -1.35
N THR A 75 14.61 19.02 -1.14
CA THR A 75 15.94 18.58 -0.70
C THR A 75 16.99 18.89 -1.77
N SER A 76 16.73 18.63 -3.05
CA SER A 76 17.70 18.92 -4.11
C SER A 76 17.99 20.42 -4.24
N ILE A 77 16.98 21.28 -4.07
CA ILE A 77 17.14 22.73 -4.06
C ILE A 77 17.95 23.18 -2.83
N THR A 78 17.62 22.64 -1.65
CA THR A 78 18.31 23.02 -0.40
C THR A 78 19.77 22.54 -0.41
N ASP A 79 20.02 21.35 -0.90
CA ASP A 79 21.36 20.78 -0.98
C ASP A 79 22.20 21.43 -2.09
N GLY A 80 21.58 21.79 -3.22
CA GLY A 80 22.27 22.38 -4.36
C GLY A 80 22.55 23.88 -4.23
N ILE A 81 21.69 24.63 -3.53
CA ILE A 81 21.77 26.09 -3.44
C ILE A 81 22.06 26.54 -2.01
N ILE A 82 21.29 26.04 -1.04
CA ILE A 82 21.33 26.61 0.31
C ILE A 82 22.52 26.08 1.11
N ARG A 83 22.85 24.79 1.02
CA ARG A 83 24.02 24.24 1.73
C ARG A 83 25.34 24.91 1.33
N PRO A 84 25.64 25.13 0.04
CA PRO A 84 26.84 25.88 -0.36
C PRO A 84 26.86 27.32 0.17
N LEU A 85 25.70 28.00 0.21
CA LEU A 85 25.60 29.35 0.75
C LEU A 85 25.83 29.40 2.27
N ILE A 86 25.33 28.41 3.01
CA ILE A 86 25.59 28.27 4.45
C ILE A 86 27.07 27.94 4.68
N ALA A 87 27.64 27.04 3.88
CA ALA A 87 29.05 26.68 3.95
C ALA A 87 29.97 27.87 3.63
N LEU A 88 29.55 28.84 2.81
CA LEU A 88 30.35 30.04 2.55
C LEU A 88 30.45 30.98 3.76
N ILE A 89 29.41 31.01 4.60
CA ILE A 89 29.33 31.87 5.80
C ILE A 89 29.88 31.13 7.03
N ALA A 90 29.84 29.79 7.02
CA ALA A 90 30.42 28.89 8.00
C ALA A 90 31.32 27.85 7.28
N PRO A 91 32.60 28.18 7.00
CA PRO A 91 33.49 27.45 6.08
C PRO A 91 33.89 26.02 6.43
N ASP A 92 33.44 25.50 7.57
CA ASP A 92 33.93 24.23 8.11
C ASP A 92 32.79 23.20 8.16
N PRO A 93 33.02 21.92 7.84
CA PRO A 93 32.05 20.85 8.05
C PRO A 93 32.04 20.55 9.55
N GLY A 94 31.37 21.40 10.31
CA GLY A 94 31.60 21.55 11.73
C GLY A 94 31.40 23.02 12.06
N VAL A 95 30.72 23.41 13.13
CA VAL A 95 30.60 24.84 13.52
C VAL A 95 31.96 25.37 14.03
N GLY A 96 33.10 24.86 13.54
CA GLY A 96 34.42 24.90 14.18
C GLY A 96 34.44 24.25 15.57
N LEU A 97 33.29 23.75 16.06
CA LEU A 97 33.08 23.16 17.37
C LEU A 97 33.19 21.64 17.26
N MET A 98 34.38 21.15 16.95
CA MET A 98 34.68 19.74 17.18
C MET A 98 34.87 19.54 18.68
N LEU A 99 33.87 18.97 19.36
CA LEU A 99 34.02 18.46 20.72
C LEU A 99 34.45 16.99 20.62
N GLY A 100 35.71 16.76 20.25
CA GLY A 100 36.25 15.41 20.02
C GLY A 100 35.65 14.76 18.76
N PRO A 101 35.18 13.50 18.80
CA PRO A 101 34.62 12.82 17.62
C PRO A 101 33.22 13.31 17.21
N LEU A 102 32.65 14.31 17.89
CA LEU A 102 31.31 14.84 17.64
C LEU A 102 31.37 16.05 16.70
N ASP A 103 30.79 15.87 15.51
CA ASP A 103 30.64 16.91 14.50
C ASP A 103 29.32 17.68 14.72
N ILE A 104 29.39 18.72 15.55
CA ILE A 104 28.25 19.58 15.86
C ILE A 104 27.79 20.38 14.63
N GLY A 105 28.69 20.65 13.67
CA GLY A 105 28.29 21.41 12.47
C GLY A 105 27.48 20.63 11.48
N ARG A 106 27.69 19.31 11.39
CA ARG A 106 26.78 18.45 10.64
C ARG A 106 25.37 18.46 11.22
N VAL A 107 25.24 18.49 12.55
CA VAL A 107 23.94 18.57 13.22
C VAL A 107 23.26 19.92 12.97
N VAL A 108 23.99 21.03 13.15
CA VAL A 108 23.45 22.37 12.88
C VAL A 108 23.03 22.54 11.42
N SER A 109 23.87 22.07 10.48
CA SER A 109 23.54 22.10 9.05
C SER A 109 22.30 21.28 8.72
N ALA A 110 22.14 20.10 9.33
CA ALA A 110 20.95 19.27 9.17
C ALA A 110 19.70 19.94 9.75
N LEU A 111 19.81 20.62 10.90
CA LEU A 111 18.71 21.37 11.50
C LEU A 111 18.29 22.55 10.63
N VAL A 112 19.25 23.31 10.08
CA VAL A 112 18.94 24.41 9.15
C VAL A 112 18.25 23.89 7.89
N ASN A 113 18.75 22.79 7.30
CA ASN A 113 18.12 22.15 6.15
C ASN A 113 16.68 21.69 6.45
N PHE A 114 16.45 21.08 7.61
CA PHE A 114 15.13 20.67 8.06
C PHE A 114 14.19 21.88 8.22
N LEU A 115 14.66 22.96 8.85
CA LEU A 115 13.87 24.17 9.07
C LEU A 115 13.47 24.85 7.76
N LEU A 116 14.39 24.91 6.80
CA LEU A 116 14.12 25.47 5.47
C LEU A 116 13.14 24.61 4.68
N THR A 117 13.32 23.29 4.68
CA THR A 117 12.39 22.36 4.02
C THR A 117 10.99 22.49 4.61
N ALA A 118 10.88 22.53 5.94
CA ALA A 118 9.62 22.75 6.65
C ALA A 118 9.01 24.12 6.30
N ALA A 119 9.81 25.18 6.22
CA ALA A 119 9.34 26.52 5.86
C ALA A 119 8.78 26.57 4.44
N VAL A 120 9.46 25.95 3.47
CA VAL A 120 9.00 25.86 2.07
C VAL A 120 7.68 25.08 1.99
N ILE A 121 7.60 23.90 2.61
CA ILE A 121 6.37 23.09 2.65
C ILE A 121 5.24 23.88 3.29
N PHE A 122 5.50 24.56 4.41
CA PHE A 122 4.50 25.37 5.12
C PHE A 122 3.96 26.51 4.24
N PHE A 123 4.84 27.23 3.54
CA PHE A 123 4.43 28.37 2.73
C PHE A 123 3.68 27.96 1.48
N ILE A 124 4.12 26.91 0.78
CA ILE A 124 3.56 26.47 -0.50
C ILE A 124 2.33 25.57 -0.35
N ILE A 125 2.25 24.74 0.69
CA ILE A 125 1.15 23.77 0.86
C ILE A 125 0.23 24.20 2.00
N VAL A 126 0.77 24.38 3.20
CA VAL A 126 -0.05 24.59 4.40
C VAL A 126 -0.80 25.91 4.34
N LYS A 127 -0.14 27.01 3.94
CA LYS A 127 -0.76 28.34 3.87
C LYS A 127 -1.94 28.41 2.88
N PRO A 128 -1.83 27.97 1.60
CA PRO A 128 -2.98 27.98 0.70
C PRO A 128 -4.07 27.00 1.12
N MET A 129 -3.71 25.81 1.63
CA MET A 129 -4.71 24.89 2.18
C MET A 129 -5.48 25.51 3.34
N ASN A 130 -4.79 26.19 4.27
CA ASN A 130 -5.42 26.85 5.40
C ASN A 130 -6.30 28.03 4.94
N ALA A 131 -5.91 28.74 3.87
CA ALA A 131 -6.71 29.80 3.27
C ALA A 131 -8.00 29.27 2.62
N LEU A 132 -7.94 28.13 1.91
CA LEU A 132 -9.12 27.50 1.29
C LEU A 132 -10.07 26.90 2.32
N ARG A 133 -9.54 26.31 3.39
CA ARG A 133 -10.35 25.73 4.46
C ARG A 133 -11.25 26.78 5.14
N ARG A 134 -10.71 27.97 5.39
CA ARG A 134 -11.47 29.12 5.93
C ARG A 134 -12.62 29.55 5.03
N LYS A 135 -12.50 29.42 3.70
CA LYS A 135 -13.60 29.74 2.77
C LYS A 135 -14.74 28.71 2.87
N ARG A 136 -14.40 27.42 2.97
CA ARG A 136 -15.40 26.35 3.10
C ARG A 136 -16.18 26.42 4.42
N GLU A 137 -15.49 26.81 5.50
CA GLU A 137 -16.12 26.98 6.82
C GLU A 137 -17.14 28.14 6.84
N ARG A 138 -16.89 29.24 6.10
CA ARG A 138 -17.84 30.35 5.97
C ARG A 138 -19.10 29.97 5.19
N THR A 139 -18.95 29.32 4.03
CA THR A 139 -20.10 28.89 3.19
C THR A 139 -21.01 27.90 3.92
N LYS A 140 -20.44 27.03 4.78
CA LYS A 140 -21.22 26.06 5.55
C LYS A 140 -22.04 26.71 6.68
N ALA A 141 -21.50 27.77 7.30
CA ALA A 141 -22.19 28.54 8.34
C ALA A 141 -23.35 29.37 7.78
N GLU A 142 -23.20 29.95 6.59
CA GLU A 142 -24.23 30.77 5.92
C GLU A 142 -25.42 29.95 5.37
N THR A 143 -25.22 28.66 5.05
CA THR A 143 -26.30 27.79 4.56
C THR A 143 -27.11 27.15 5.71
N SER A 144 -26.70 27.37 6.97
CA SER A 144 -27.34 26.80 8.16
C SER A 144 -28.19 27.82 8.95
N GLN A 145 -28.40 29.02 8.38
CA GLN A 145 -29.29 30.07 8.89
C GLN A 145 -30.40 30.33 7.87
#